data_AF-A0A916CMY4-F1
#
_entry.id   AF-A0A916CMY4-F1
#
_cell.length_a   1.000
_cell.length_b   1.000
_cell.length_c   1.000
_cell.angle_alpha   90.00
_cell.angle_beta   90.00
_cell.angle_gamma   90.00
#
_symmetry.space_group_name_H-M   'P 1'
#
loop_
_entity.id
_entity.type
_entity.pdbx_description
1 polymer ?
#
loop_
_entity_poly.entity_id
_entity_poly.type
_entity_poly.pdbx_seq_one_letter_code
_entity_poly.pdbx_strand_id
1 'polypeptide(L)'
;MSSGYVIPTWAVDAMTLNSPLRAEEVTGVTKLGSLQVEGLGRVNLTARREGKRVVIQPVGKDGTVVGKAETVVGFDETPLYVKPPNGLMQLTIRWRSGDN
;
A
#
# COMPACT_ATOMS: atom_id res chain seq x y z
N MET A 1 23.35 -11.08 27.45
CA MET A 1 21.89 -11.17 27.23
C MET A 1 21.63 -10.77 25.79
N SER A 2 21.42 -11.75 24.91
CA SER A 2 21.17 -11.48 23.49
C SER A 2 19.74 -11.00 23.37
N SER A 3 19.54 -9.70 23.08
CA SER A 3 18.22 -9.18 22.72
C SER A 3 17.84 -9.79 21.38
N GLY A 4 17.15 -10.94 21.43
CA GLY A 4 16.58 -11.59 20.25
C GLY A 4 15.52 -10.68 19.66
N TYR A 5 15.92 -9.86 18.69
CA TYR A 5 14.99 -9.06 17.90
C TYR A 5 14.15 -10.04 17.08
N VAL A 6 12.99 -10.42 17.62
CA VAL A 6 12.00 -11.22 16.90
C VAL A 6 11.50 -10.34 15.79
N ILE A 7 11.97 -10.58 14.57
CA ILE A 7 11.35 -10.00 13.39
C ILE A 7 9.96 -10.64 13.33
N PRO A 8 8.88 -9.87 13.49
CA PRO A 8 7.56 -10.44 13.38
C PRO A 8 7.40 -11.07 11.99
N THR A 9 6.80 -12.26 11.92
CA THR A 9 6.61 -13.00 10.66
C THR A 9 5.91 -12.16 9.58
N TRP A 10 5.03 -11.25 9.96
CA TRP A 10 4.38 -10.30 9.03
C TRP A 10 5.34 -9.26 8.41
N ALA A 11 6.52 -9.01 8.98
CA ALA A 11 7.56 -8.16 8.38
C ALA A 11 8.34 -8.89 7.27
N VAL A 12 8.19 -10.22 7.21
CA VAL A 12 8.85 -11.08 6.22
C VAL A 12 7.91 -11.41 5.06
N ASP A 13 6.59 -11.44 5.31
CA ASP A 13 5.55 -11.70 4.31
C ASP A 13 4.97 -10.38 3.75
N ALA A 14 5.68 -9.76 2.80
CA ALA A 14 5.17 -8.59 2.10
C ALA A 14 3.85 -8.89 1.39
N MET A 15 2.77 -8.20 1.77
CA MET A 15 1.46 -8.43 1.16
C MET A 15 1.38 -7.71 -0.18
N THR A 16 0.93 -8.40 -1.22
CA THR A 16 0.85 -7.83 -2.57
C THR A 16 -0.58 -7.43 -2.92
N LEU A 17 -0.77 -6.19 -3.41
CA LEU A 17 -2.01 -5.73 -4.03
C LEU A 17 -1.77 -5.55 -5.53
N ASN A 18 -2.51 -6.29 -6.35
CA ASN A 18 -2.54 -6.03 -7.79
C ASN A 18 -3.51 -4.87 -8.04
N SER A 19 -2.98 -3.74 -8.50
CA SER A 19 -3.79 -2.61 -8.97
C SER A 19 -4.48 -3.01 -10.28
N PRO A 20 -5.75 -2.61 -10.49
CA PRO A 20 -6.46 -2.79 -11.76
C PRO A 20 -5.99 -1.80 -12.84
N LEU A 21 -5.14 -0.85 -12.46
CA LEU A 21 -4.59 0.21 -13.31
C LEU A 21 -3.06 0.20 -13.25
N ARG A 22 -2.43 0.63 -14.34
CA ARG A 22 -1.06 1.11 -14.34
C ARG A 22 -0.96 2.47 -13.64
N ALA A 23 0.24 2.81 -13.18
CA ALA A 23 0.50 4.09 -12.53
C ALA A 23 0.18 5.29 -13.46
N GLU A 24 0.41 5.14 -14.77
CA GLU A 24 0.14 6.19 -15.78
C GLU A 24 -1.36 6.48 -15.93
N GLU A 25 -2.21 5.48 -15.67
CA GLU A 25 -3.66 5.53 -15.87
C GLU A 25 -4.37 6.23 -14.71
N VAL A 26 -3.67 6.50 -13.61
CA VAL A 26 -4.19 7.32 -12.50
C VAL A 26 -4.26 8.78 -12.96
N THR A 27 -5.47 9.31 -13.15
CA THR A 27 -5.71 10.69 -13.60
C THR A 27 -6.36 11.57 -12.53
N GLY A 28 -6.92 10.98 -11.48
CA GLY A 28 -7.58 11.65 -10.36
C GLY A 28 -7.39 10.88 -9.05
N VAL A 29 -8.32 11.04 -8.10
CA VAL A 29 -8.39 10.17 -6.91
C VAL A 29 -9.07 8.86 -7.33
N THR A 30 -8.35 7.76 -7.24
CA THR A 30 -8.81 6.46 -7.73
C THR A 30 -8.64 5.40 -6.64
N LYS A 31 -9.66 4.56 -6.45
CA LYS A 31 -9.57 3.42 -5.55
C LYS A 31 -8.78 2.29 -6.22
N LEU A 32 -7.69 1.86 -5.60
CA LEU A 32 -6.88 0.71 -6.06
C LEU A 32 -7.44 -0.62 -5.56
N GLY A 33 -8.05 -0.62 -4.39
CA GLY A 33 -8.57 -1.84 -3.76
C GLY A 33 -8.74 -1.69 -2.26
N SER A 34 -8.92 -2.82 -1.59
CA SER A 34 -8.94 -2.89 -0.13
C SER A 34 -8.25 -4.16 0.36
N LEU A 35 -7.69 -4.08 1.55
CA LEU A 35 -6.91 -5.12 2.18
C LEU A 35 -7.38 -5.29 3.63
N GLN A 36 -7.38 -6.52 4.14
CA GLN A 36 -7.54 -6.76 5.57
C GLN A 36 -6.17 -6.66 6.23
N VAL A 37 -6.01 -5.72 7.16
CA VAL A 37 -4.76 -5.51 7.91
C VAL A 37 -5.02 -5.83 9.37
N GLU A 38 -4.19 -6.69 9.95
CA GLU A 38 -4.30 -7.04 11.36
C GLU A 38 -4.16 -5.79 12.24
N GLY A 39 -5.05 -5.64 13.24
CA GLY A 39 -5.08 -4.50 14.15
C GLY A 39 -5.63 -3.19 13.56
N LEU A 40 -5.71 -3.02 12.24
CA LEU A 40 -6.33 -1.85 11.58
C LEU A 40 -7.68 -2.16 10.93
N GLY A 41 -7.99 -3.44 10.72
CA GLY A 41 -9.21 -3.86 10.04
C GLY A 41 -9.10 -3.71 8.52
N ARG A 42 -10.23 -3.42 7.87
CA ARG A 42 -10.27 -3.19 6.42
C ARG A 42 -9.67 -1.81 6.10
N VAL A 43 -8.61 -1.79 5.30
CA VAL A 43 -7.93 -0.60 4.81
C VAL A 43 -8.24 -0.46 3.32
N ASN A 44 -8.73 0.72 2.91
CA ASN A 44 -8.95 1.05 1.50
C ASN A 44 -7.72 1.80 0.96
N LEU A 45 -7.23 1.42 -0.21
CA LEU A 45 -6.11 2.11 -0.85
C LEU A 45 -6.65 3.05 -1.93
N THR A 46 -6.34 4.32 -1.80
CA THR A 46 -6.61 5.33 -2.81
C THR A 46 -5.29 5.82 -3.39
N ALA A 47 -5.23 5.98 -4.70
CA ALA A 47 -4.14 6.62 -5.41
C ALA A 47 -4.59 7.98 -5.92
N ARG A 48 -3.66 8.93 -5.97
CA ARG A 48 -3.86 10.23 -6.60
C ARG A 48 -2.63 10.59 -7.41
N ARG A 49 -2.83 11.12 -8.62
CA ARG A 49 -1.73 11.68 -9.40
C ARG A 49 -1.39 13.10 -8.98
N GLU A 50 -0.10 13.34 -8.79
CA GLU A 50 0.50 14.65 -8.51
C GLU A 50 1.65 14.87 -9.50
N GLY A 51 1.32 15.41 -10.67
CA GLY A 51 2.26 15.62 -11.78
C GLY A 51 2.80 14.29 -12.33
N LYS A 52 4.09 14.03 -12.08
CA LYS A 52 4.78 12.78 -12.49
C LYS A 52 4.78 11.70 -11.40
N ARG A 53 4.14 11.98 -10.25
CA ARG A 53 4.07 11.05 -9.12
C ARG A 53 2.65 10.53 -8.93
N VAL A 54 2.56 9.33 -8.39
CA VAL A 54 1.32 8.77 -7.85
C VAL A 54 1.52 8.61 -6.35
N VAL A 55 0.66 9.28 -5.59
CA VAL A 55 0.60 9.20 -4.12
C VAL A 55 -0.44 8.14 -3.77
N ILE A 56 -0.07 7.15 -2.95
CA ILE A 56 -1.01 6.15 -2.43
C ILE A 56 -1.24 6.38 -0.94
N GLN A 57 -2.51 6.40 -0.56
CA GLN A 57 -2.98 6.57 0.81
C GLN A 57 -3.82 5.35 1.22
N PRO A 58 -3.33 4.51 2.14
CA PRO A 58 -4.16 3.58 2.87
C PRO A 58 -5.02 4.32 3.89
N VAL A 59 -6.34 4.13 3.80
CA VAL A 59 -7.36 4.77 4.63
C VAL A 59 -8.10 3.70 5.43
N GLY A 60 -8.11 3.84 6.76
CA GLY A 60 -8.87 2.98 7.68
C GLY A 60 -10.38 3.16 7.54
N LYS A 61 -11.16 2.29 8.21
CA LYS A 61 -12.64 2.37 8.18
C LYS A 61 -13.20 3.70 8.71
N ASP A 62 -12.45 4.35 9.58
CA ASP A 62 -12.75 5.60 10.26
C ASP A 62 -12.35 6.84 9.44
N GLY A 63 -11.78 6.65 8.25
CA GLY A 63 -11.27 7.73 7.41
C GLY A 63 -9.84 8.16 7.75
N THR A 64 -9.20 7.55 8.75
CA THR A 64 -7.84 7.89 9.15
C THR A 64 -6.84 7.37 8.12
N VAL A 65 -5.90 8.21 7.70
CA VAL A 65 -4.77 7.78 6.86
C VAL A 65 -3.75 7.04 7.74
N VAL A 66 -3.51 5.77 7.43
CA VAL A 66 -2.68 4.86 8.27
C VAL A 66 -1.30 4.57 7.67
N GLY A 67 -0.95 5.29 6.60
CA GLY A 67 0.32 5.16 5.88
C GLY A 67 0.34 6.07 4.66
N LYS A 68 1.47 6.08 3.94
CA LYS A 68 1.63 6.82 2.69
C LYS A 68 2.74 6.18 1.86
N ALA A 69 2.53 6.09 0.55
CA ALA A 69 3.56 5.77 -0.42
C ALA A 69 3.53 6.77 -1.57
N GLU A 70 4.67 6.91 -2.22
CA GLU A 70 4.80 7.68 -3.46
C GLU A 70 5.58 6.84 -4.46
N THR A 71 5.15 6.89 -5.72
CA THR A 71 5.90 6.32 -6.84
C THR A 71 5.95 7.29 -7.99
N VAL A 72 6.96 7.14 -8.82
CA VAL A 72 7.02 7.83 -10.11
C VAL A 72 6.23 7.00 -11.11
N VAL A 73 5.52 7.67 -12.01
CA VAL A 73 4.85 7.01 -13.13
C VAL A 73 5.89 6.23 -13.96
N GLY A 74 5.57 5.00 -14.38
CA GLY A 74 6.44 4.11 -15.15
C GLY A 74 7.06 2.95 -14.36
N PHE A 75 6.83 2.87 -13.05
CA PHE A 75 7.27 1.75 -12.22
C PHE A 75 6.18 0.67 -12.12
N ASP A 76 6.60 -0.59 -12.24
CA ASP A 76 5.68 -1.75 -12.16
C ASP A 76 5.27 -2.09 -10.73
N GLU A 77 6.10 -1.72 -9.74
CA GLU A 77 5.85 -1.99 -8.33
C GLU A 77 6.05 -0.75 -7.47
N THR A 78 5.36 -0.68 -6.34
CA THR A 78 5.52 0.39 -5.36
C THR A 78 5.39 -0.16 -3.95
N PRO A 79 6.45 -0.09 -3.13
CA PRO A 79 6.35 -0.43 -1.72
C PRO A 79 5.54 0.64 -0.99
N LEU A 80 4.63 0.19 -0.14
CA LEU A 80 3.82 0.99 0.76
C LEU A 80 3.99 0.46 2.18
N TYR A 81 4.39 1.35 3.08
CA TYR A 81 4.50 1.01 4.49
C TYR A 81 3.27 1.49 5.25
N VAL A 82 2.70 0.59 6.04
CA VAL A 82 1.56 0.83 6.91
C VAL A 82 2.00 0.58 8.35
N LYS A 83 1.51 1.36 9.31
CA LYS A 83 1.87 1.21 10.72
C LYS A 83 0.70 0.62 11.54
N PRO A 84 0.48 -0.71 11.51
CA PRO A 84 -0.43 -1.37 12.44
C PRO A 84 0.07 -1.30 13.90
N PRO A 85 -0.78 -1.63 14.90
CA PRO A 85 -0.39 -1.63 16.31
C PRO A 85 0.80 -2.56 16.64
N ASN A 86 0.99 -3.62 15.85
CA ASN A 86 2.06 -4.60 16.05
C ASN A 86 3.40 -4.17 15.43
N GLY A 87 3.46 -3.12 14.58
CA GLY A 87 4.71 -2.62 14.02
C GLY A 87 4.57 -1.91 12.67
N LEU A 88 5.59 -2.05 11.81
CA LEU A 88 5.64 -1.44 10.47
C LEU A 88 5.54 -2.52 9.38
N MET A 89 4.37 -2.67 8.78
CA MET A 89 4.12 -3.67 7.73
C MET A 89 4.42 -3.09 6.34
N GLN A 90 5.07 -3.87 5.48
CA GLN A 90 5.26 -3.55 4.07
C GLN A 90 4.17 -4.21 3.21
N LEU A 91 3.59 -3.42 2.32
CA LEU A 91 2.72 -3.83 1.23
C LEU A 91 3.42 -3.52 -0.09
N THR A 92 3.20 -4.31 -1.13
CA THR A 92 3.68 -4.01 -2.48
C THR A 92 2.49 -3.83 -3.40
N ILE A 93 2.37 -2.66 -4.01
CA ILE A 93 1.38 -2.40 -5.06
C ILE A 93 2.02 -2.79 -6.38
N ARG A 94 1.43 -3.76 -7.07
CA ARG A 94 1.79 -4.11 -8.45
C ARG A 94 0.88 -3.37 -9.40
N TRP A 95 1.45 -2.49 -10.21
CA TRP A 95 0.73 -1.71 -11.21
C TRP A 95 0.53 -2.58 -12.45
N ARG A 96 -0.73 -2.96 -12.73
CA ARG A 96 -1.09 -3.71 -13.93
C ARG A 96 -2.35 -3.08 -14.52
N SER A 97 -2.38 -2.86 -15.83
CA SER A 97 -3.64 -2.59 -16.53
C SER A 97 -4.32 -3.94 -16.70
N GLY A 98 -5.62 -4.02 -16.42
CA GLY A 98 -6.36 -5.27 -16.47
C GLY A 98 -6.17 -6.01 -17.80
N ASP A 99 -5.46 -7.13 -17.74
CA ASP A 99 -5.81 -8.37 -18.42
C ASP A 99 -5.66 -9.46 -17.36
N ASN A 100 -6.81 -9.96 -16.90
CA ASN A 100 -6.90 -11.21 -16.16
C ASN A 100 -7.40 -12.27 -17.13
#